data_AF-A0A2D5ZEF9-F1
#
_entry.id   AF-A0A2D5ZEF9-F1
#
_cell.length_a   1.000
_cell.length_b   1.000
_cell.length_c   1.000
_cell.angle_alpha   90.00
_cell.angle_beta   90.00
_cell.angle_gamma   90.00
#
_symmetry.space_group_name_H-M   'P 1'
#
loop_
_entity.id
_entity.type
_entity.pdbx_description
1 polymer ?
#
loop_
_entity_poly.entity_id
_entity_poly.type
_entity_poly.pdbx_seq_one_letter_code
_entity_poly.pdbx_strand_id
1 'polypeptide(L)' 'MNGLLPAIGYIPILHPLPVDDIWLALLLPLVVVISVVYKTIKLEDLSRLPKQASMLSIQIIGFMILAALVLWVFSELL' A
#
# COMPACT_ATOMS: atom_id res chain seq x y z
N MET A 1 -42.27 16.95 -8.50
CA MET A 1 -42.17 16.08 -7.31
C MET A 1 -41.44 14.81 -7.75
N ASN A 2 -40.26 14.40 -7.31
CA ASN A 2 -39.36 14.82 -6.23
C ASN A 2 -37.94 14.33 -6.62
N GLY A 3 -36.89 15.09 -6.29
CA GLY A 3 -35.52 14.58 -6.37
C GLY A 3 -34.45 15.66 -6.51
N LEU A 4 -34.62 16.78 -5.81
CA LEU A 4 -33.61 17.82 -5.65
C LEU A 4 -32.45 17.28 -4.81
N LEU A 5 -31.50 16.58 -5.43
CA LEU A 5 -30.08 16.53 -5.02
C LEU A 5 -29.27 16.20 -6.29
N PRO A 6 -28.58 17.16 -6.94
CA PRO A 6 -27.37 16.78 -7.66
C PRO A 6 -26.51 16.00 -6.65
N ALA A 7 -26.12 14.77 -6.97
CA ALA A 7 -25.19 14.03 -6.12
C ALA A 7 -23.81 14.70 -6.24
N ILE A 8 -23.63 15.79 -5.49
CA ILE A 8 -22.41 16.61 -5.42
C ILE A 8 -21.38 15.90 -4.54
N GLY A 9 -20.84 14.77 -5.01
CA GLY A 9 -19.78 14.08 -4.28
C GLY A 9 -19.30 12.79 -4.92
N TYR A 10 -17.99 12.58 -4.89
CA TYR A 10 -17.36 11.28 -5.16
C TYR A 10 -17.90 10.22 -4.19
N ILE A 11 -18.39 9.09 -4.72
CA ILE A 11 -18.90 7.96 -3.94
C ILE A 11 -17.89 6.82 -4.08
N PRO A 12 -16.95 6.63 -3.14
CA PRO A 12 -15.76 5.81 -3.35
C PRO A 12 -16.04 4.37 -3.78
N ILE A 13 -17.13 3.78 -3.30
CA ILE A 13 -17.49 2.37 -3.55
C ILE A 13 -18.22 2.22 -4.89
N LEU A 14 -19.06 3.20 -5.27
CA LEU A 14 -19.85 3.15 -6.51
C LEU A 14 -19.08 3.71 -7.71
N HIS A 15 -18.12 4.60 -7.44
CA HIS A 15 -17.24 5.21 -8.43
C HIS A 15 -15.81 5.15 -7.89
N PRO A 16 -15.05 4.06 -8.15
CA PRO A 16 -13.66 4.00 -7.74
C PRO A 16 -12.82 5.05 -8.48
N LEU A 17 -11.74 5.49 -7.84
CA LEU A 17 -10.74 6.34 -8.48
C LEU A 17 -10.09 5.59 -9.67
N PRO A 18 -9.92 6.24 -10.84
CA PRO A 18 -9.30 5.63 -12.00
C PRO A 18 -7.77 5.59 -11.82
N VAL A 19 -7.30 4.72 -10.94
CA VAL A 19 -5.87 4.52 -10.61
C VAL A 19 -5.37 3.13 -11.00
N ASP A 20 -6.14 2.43 -11.85
CA ASP A 20 -5.85 1.07 -12.30
C ASP A 20 -4.53 0.98 -13.08
N ASP A 21 -4.06 2.06 -13.70
CA ASP A 21 -2.77 2.05 -14.40
C ASP A 21 -1.57 2.19 -13.45
N ILE A 22 -1.80 2.72 -12.24
CA ILE A 22 -0.74 3.08 -11.28
C ILE A 22 -0.87 2.37 -9.93
N TRP A 23 -1.78 1.41 -9.80
CA TRP A 23 -2.06 0.72 -8.53
C TRP A 23 -0.82 0.09 -7.89
N LEU A 24 0.09 -0.47 -8.69
CA LEU A 24 1.37 -1.01 -8.19
C LEU A 24 2.27 0.09 -7.62
N ALA A 25 2.30 1.26 -8.26
CA ALA A 25 3.09 2.38 -7.77
C ALA A 25 2.56 2.90 -6.43
N LEU A 26 1.24 2.82 -6.19
CA LEU A 26 0.59 3.18 -4.91
C LEU A 26 1.01 2.25 -3.75
N LEU A 27 1.52 1.04 -4.02
CA LEU A 27 2.04 0.16 -2.96
C LEU A 27 3.29 0.72 -2.30
N LEU A 28 4.17 1.38 -3.05
CA LEU A 28 5.41 1.94 -2.51
C LEU A 28 5.16 2.98 -1.39
N PRO A 29 4.38 4.06 -1.60
CA PRO A 29 4.08 5.01 -0.53
C PRO A 29 3.28 4.36 0.59
N LEU A 30 2.38 3.41 0.30
CA LEU A 30 1.60 2.70 1.31
C LEU A 30 2.51 1.92 2.27
N VAL A 31 3.46 1.14 1.76
CA VAL A 31 4.41 0.37 2.56
C VAL A 31 5.29 1.27 3.42
N VAL A 32 5.73 2.41 2.88
CA VAL A 32 6.51 3.40 3.63
C VAL A 32 5.70 3.97 4.79
N VAL A 33 4.47 4.41 4.53
CA VAL A 33 3.58 4.96 5.57
C VAL A 33 3.30 3.93 6.66
N ILE A 34 2.96 2.69 6.28
CA ILE A 34 2.73 1.61 7.24
C ILE A 34 3.98 1.35 8.09
N SER A 35 5.16 1.31 7.47
CA SER A 35 6.41 1.07 8.17
C SER A 35 6.75 2.18 9.18
N VAL A 36 6.46 3.44 8.81
CA VAL A 36 6.61 4.59 9.71
C VAL A 36 5.64 4.48 10.89
N VAL A 37 4.35 4.29 10.64
CA VAL A 37 3.33 4.19 11.70
C VAL A 37 3.65 3.04 12.65
N TYR A 38 3.96 1.87 12.11
CA TYR A 38 4.32 0.69 12.90
C TYR A 38 5.58 0.90 13.76
N LYS A 39 6.64 1.51 13.20
CA LYS A 39 7.87 1.75 13.95
C LYS A 39 7.71 2.87 14.98
N THR A 40 6.83 3.85 14.73
CA THR A 40 6.56 4.94 15.68
C THR A 40 6.01 4.41 17.00
N ILE A 41 5.05 3.48 16.95
CA ILE A 41 4.42 2.92 18.15
C ILE A 41 5.31 1.92 18.91
N LYS A 42 6.38 1.42 18.26
CA LYS A 42 7.20 0.31 18.77
C LYS A 42 8.59 0.75 19.23
N LEU A 43 9.07 1.91 18.81
CA LEU A 43 10.38 2.41 19.18
C LEU A 43 10.29 3.36 20.38
N GLU A 44 11.16 3.13 21.36
CA GLU A 44 11.34 4.04 22.50
C GLU A 44 12.09 5.33 22.08
N ASP A 45 12.98 5.22 21.10
CA ASP A 45 13.79 6.31 20.56
C ASP A 45 13.46 6.56 19.08
N LEU A 46 12.84 7.71 18.82
CA LEU A 46 12.41 8.13 17.49
C LEU A 46 13.56 8.61 16.59
N SER A 47 14.76 8.85 17.11
CA SER A 47 15.93 9.23 16.28
C SER A 47 16.31 8.14 15.27
N ARG A 48 15.99 6.88 15.59
CA ARG A 48 16.26 5.71 14.74
C ARG A 48 15.13 5.40 13.77
N LEU A 49 14.02 6.13 13.86
CA LEU A 49 12.82 5.89 13.07
C LEU A 49 13.06 5.90 11.55
N PRO A 50 13.71 6.89 10.92
CA PRO A 50 13.85 6.91 9.46
C PRO A 50 14.65 5.72 8.94
N LYS A 51 15.72 5.32 9.63
CA LYS A 51 16.54 4.16 9.28
C LYS A 51 15.79 2.84 9.47
N GLN A 52 15.03 2.71 10.56
CA GLN A 52 14.29 1.48 10.83
C GLN A 52 13.03 1.33 9.98
N ALA A 53 12.34 2.43 9.68
CA ALA A 53 11.19 2.45 8.80
C ALA A 53 11.59 2.14 7.35
N SER A 54 12.71 2.69 6.86
CA SER A 54 13.21 2.36 5.52
C SER A 54 13.65 0.90 5.40
N MET A 55 14.35 0.37 6.41
CA MET A 55 14.75 -1.04 6.44
C MET A 55 13.54 -1.98 6.46
N LEU A 56 12.51 -1.67 7.26
CA LEU A 56 11.26 -2.43 7.27
C LEU A 56 10.52 -2.34 5.93
N SER A 57 10.45 -1.15 5.33
CA SER A 57 9.82 -0.96 4.02
C SER A 57 10.48 -1.82 2.94
N ILE A 58 11.82 -1.84 2.91
CA ILE A 58 12.60 -2.66 1.97
C ILE A 58 12.36 -4.15 2.22
N GLN A 59 12.28 -4.59 3.48
CA GLN A 59 11.97 -5.99 3.81
C GLN A 59 10.59 -6.40 3.32
N ILE A 60 9.56 -5.56 3.52
CA ILE A 60 8.20 -5.83 3.04
C ILE A 60 8.19 -5.96 1.52
N ILE A 61 8.76 -4.98 0.80
CA ILE A 61 8.84 -5.01 -0.67
C ILE A 61 9.62 -6.23 -1.16
N GLY A 62 10.77 -6.53 -0.54
CA GLY A 62 11.58 -7.70 -0.90
C GLY A 62 10.82 -9.01 -0.71
N PHE A 63 10.04 -9.14 0.37
CA PHE A 63 9.23 -10.32 0.61
C PHE A 63 8.06 -10.44 -0.38
N MET A 64 7.44 -9.32 -0.77
CA MET A 64 6.40 -9.30 -1.81
C MET A 64 6.95 -9.75 -3.16
N ILE A 65 8.12 -9.25 -3.56
CA ILE A 65 8.80 -9.68 -4.80
C ILE A 65 9.13 -11.17 -4.74
N LEU A 66 9.67 -11.65 -3.62
CA LEU A 66 9.98 -13.06 -3.43
C LEU A 66 8.72 -13.93 -3.56
N ALA A 67 7.62 -13.54 -2.91
CA ALA A 67 6.35 -14.26 -3.00
C ALA A 67 5.80 -14.29 -4.43
N ALA A 68 5.86 -13.17 -5.14
CA ALA A 68 5.45 -13.09 -6.54
C ALA A 68 6.30 -14.00 -7.44
N LEU A 69 7.62 -14.05 -7.24
CA LEU A 69 8.51 -14.96 -7.96
C LEU A 69 8.18 -16.42 -7.70
N VAL A 70 7.94 -16.79 -6.43
CA VAL A 70 7.55 -18.16 -6.07
C VAL A 70 6.24 -18.54 -6.75
N LEU A 71 5.22 -17.69 -6.68
CA LEU A 71 3.94 -17.91 -7.35
C LEU A 71 4.09 -18.08 -8.87
N TRP A 72 4.92 -17.24 -9.49
CA TRP A 72 5.17 -17.32 -10.93
C TRP A 72 5.85 -18.65 -11.32
N VAL A 73 6.87 -19.06 -10.58
CA VAL A 73 7.56 -20.36 -10.80
C VAL A 73 6.59 -21.53 -10.65
N PHE A 74 5.74 -21.50 -9.62
CA PHE A 74 4.72 -22.54 -9.41
C PHE A 74 3.68 -22.57 -10.53
N SER A 75 3.28 -21.41 -11.05
CA SER A 75 2.27 -21.32 -12.11
C SER A 75 2.78 -21.82 -13.47
N GLU A 76 4.07 -21.76 -13.74
CA GLU A 76 4.65 -22.15 -15.04
C GLU A 76 5.13 -23.61 -15.05
N LEU A 77 5.57 -24.13 -13.91
CA LEU A 77 6.19 -25.45 -13.81
C LEU A 77 5.24 -26.59 -13.42
N LEU A 78 4.03 -26.29 -12.94
CA LEU A 78 3.09 -27.24 -12.35
C LEU A 78 1.71 -27.15 -13.04
#